data_AF-A0A956NAE6-F1
#
_entry.id   AF-A0A956NAE6-F1
#
_cell.length_a   1.000
_cell.length_b   1.000
_cell.length_c   1.000
_cell.angle_alpha   90.00
_cell.angle_beta   90.00
_cell.angle_gamma   90.00
#
_symmetry.space_group_name_H-M   'P 1'
#
loop_
_entity.id
_entity.type
_entity.pdbx_description
1 polymer ?
#
loop_
_entity_poly.entity_id
_entity_poly.type
_entity_poly.pdbx_seq_one_letter_code
_entity_poly.pdbx_strand_id
1 'polypeptide(L)'
;MSRTAPNRPGDVRPTSAVLAADLDPAGARALAESGLLRVAAATGTREARRHPSYLLAFGFGTSVVMWGIGFACRLPPVWVPSAVLLFLLLGCQLVGGFLASRSTGVGIRAGVGVGVMSAFINLLVLGSLLGDQSALVPAASLWVPGSLVAGALLGGIGGVLGRPRRFGTAAPDVPVLHPPLWTGKFARVAALATLLLLVVGGMVTSKQAGLAVVDWPNSFGYNMFLFPLSKMTGGVYFEHSHRLFGALVGLTTLVLAIHLQFADSRRWVRWLAIVALVMVIGQGILGGLRVTGYFTTSTDPNMTAPSLLLALVHGVFGQVFFATLVALAAVTSPSWQILPDAELRADAGRDHIWTAWAVGLVVPQLVVGALYRHFQGGLAIHLSLAVFVAIAVFVAGIRGFGLHPESPLYTKLGKLLVTLISLQILLGFGALTVVTLSRNAPEPPIYDVIVATAHQATGATVLAVSTLMFVWSRRLFRRA
;
A
#
# COMPACT_ATOMS: atom_id res chain seq x y z
N MET A 1 49.06 -41.65 2.60
CA MET A 1 49.53 -40.26 2.36
C MET A 1 48.56 -39.65 1.35
N SER A 2 47.88 -38.51 1.51
CA SER A 2 47.97 -37.40 2.45
C SER A 2 46.57 -36.86 2.82
N ARG A 3 46.53 -36.14 3.94
CA ARG A 3 45.40 -35.51 4.63
C ARG A 3 44.81 -34.33 3.84
N THR A 4 43.52 -34.03 4.04
CA THR A 4 43.09 -32.72 4.58
C THR A 4 41.84 -32.89 5.45
N ALA A 5 41.78 -32.06 6.50
CA ALA A 5 40.95 -32.16 7.69
C ALA A 5 39.75 -31.16 7.62
N PRO A 6 38.88 -31.07 8.65
CA PRO A 6 37.47 -30.69 8.55
C PRO A 6 37.20 -29.18 8.77
N ASN A 7 36.05 -28.71 8.29
CA ASN A 7 35.45 -27.44 8.72
C ASN A 7 34.18 -27.71 9.55
N ARG A 8 34.14 -27.19 10.77
CA ARG A 8 32.96 -26.94 11.65
C ARG A 8 32.90 -25.41 11.88
N PRO A 9 31.84 -24.83 12.48
CA PRO A 9 30.41 -25.08 12.36
C PRO A 9 29.62 -23.76 12.11
N GLY A 10 28.63 -23.80 11.22
CA GLY A 10 27.58 -22.78 11.14
C GLY A 10 26.26 -23.47 11.47
N ASP A 11 25.92 -23.52 12.75
CA ASP A 11 24.79 -24.28 13.30
C ASP A 11 23.45 -23.64 12.90
N VAL A 12 23.04 -23.83 11.65
CA VAL A 12 21.62 -23.74 11.27
C VAL A 12 21.02 -25.07 11.67
N ARG A 13 20.45 -25.14 12.88
CA ARG A 13 19.65 -26.29 13.28
C ARG A 13 18.60 -26.55 12.19
N PRO A 14 18.52 -27.76 11.63
CA PRO A 14 17.49 -28.07 10.65
C PRO A 14 16.12 -27.78 11.28
N THR A 15 15.29 -27.03 10.56
CA THR A 15 13.89 -26.84 10.95
C THR A 15 13.24 -28.22 11.09
N SER A 16 12.33 -28.38 12.04
CA SER A 16 11.66 -29.66 12.35
C SER A 16 10.99 -30.34 11.14
N ALA A 17 10.77 -29.60 10.06
CA ALA A 17 10.29 -30.12 8.77
C ALA A 17 11.33 -30.97 8.03
N VAL A 18 12.63 -30.67 8.14
CA VAL A 18 13.71 -31.43 7.51
C VAL A 18 13.96 -32.74 8.27
N LEU A 19 13.85 -32.71 9.59
CA LEU A 19 13.93 -33.91 10.44
C LEU A 19 12.76 -34.89 10.24
N ALA A 20 11.62 -34.44 9.71
CA ALA A 20 10.46 -35.28 9.46
C ALA A 20 10.47 -35.95 8.08
N ALA A 21 11.22 -35.41 7.11
CA ALA A 21 11.24 -35.90 5.73
C ALA A 21 12.07 -37.18 5.55
N ASP A 22 13.03 -37.44 6.45
CA ASP A 22 13.90 -38.64 6.45
C ASP A 22 13.39 -39.77 7.38
N LEU A 23 12.22 -39.60 8.00
CA LEU A 23 11.67 -40.61 8.91
C LEU A 23 10.74 -41.57 8.20
N ASP A 24 10.86 -42.85 8.52
CA ASP A 24 9.87 -43.84 8.13
C ASP A 24 8.48 -43.52 8.75
N PRO A 25 7.38 -44.11 8.24
CA PRO A 25 6.03 -43.83 8.72
C PRO A 25 5.81 -44.09 10.22
N ALA A 26 6.59 -44.99 10.84
CA ALA A 26 6.52 -45.28 12.26
C ALA A 26 7.27 -44.22 13.09
N GLY A 27 8.42 -43.74 12.62
CA GLY A 27 9.16 -42.62 13.19
C GLY A 27 8.38 -41.32 13.14
N ALA A 28 7.67 -41.05 12.03
CA ALA A 28 6.78 -39.90 11.91
C ALA A 28 5.57 -39.97 12.86
N ARG A 29 4.98 -41.17 13.05
CA ARG A 29 3.91 -41.39 14.04
C ARG A 29 4.40 -41.23 15.48
N ALA A 30 5.54 -41.81 15.84
CA ALA A 30 6.14 -41.66 17.16
C ALA A 30 6.47 -40.19 17.48
N LEU A 31 6.96 -39.42 16.51
CA LEU A 31 7.19 -37.98 16.67
C LEU A 31 5.90 -37.16 16.79
N ALA A 32 4.83 -37.56 16.09
CA ALA A 32 3.51 -36.96 16.25
C ALA A 32 2.88 -37.26 17.62
N GLU A 33 3.04 -38.48 18.12
CA GLU A 33 2.57 -38.93 19.43
C GLU A 33 3.38 -38.32 20.60
N SER A 34 4.68 -38.07 20.39
CA SER A 34 5.57 -37.44 21.39
C SER A 34 5.25 -35.98 21.70
N GLY A 35 4.36 -35.35 20.93
CA GLY A 35 4.03 -33.92 21.05
C GLY A 35 5.14 -32.96 20.60
N LEU A 36 6.33 -33.44 20.25
CA LEU A 36 7.48 -32.63 19.83
C LEU A 36 7.18 -31.80 18.56
N LEU A 37 6.44 -32.36 17.60
CA LEU A 37 6.01 -31.61 16.41
C LEU A 37 5.07 -30.45 16.75
N ARG A 38 4.19 -30.62 17.75
CA ARG A 38 3.30 -29.54 18.22
C ARG A 38 4.09 -28.46 18.93
N VAL A 39 5.06 -28.84 19.77
CA VAL A 39 5.96 -27.90 20.45
C VAL A 39 6.79 -27.13 19.43
N ALA A 40 7.46 -27.79 18.48
CA ALA A 40 8.26 -27.11 17.45
C ALA A 40 7.43 -26.14 16.59
N ALA A 41 6.21 -26.53 16.19
CA ALA A 41 5.29 -25.64 15.47
C ALA A 41 4.83 -24.45 16.34
N ALA A 42 4.53 -24.67 17.62
CA ALA A 42 4.20 -23.60 18.56
C ALA A 42 5.38 -22.63 18.77
N THR A 43 6.60 -23.13 18.87
CA THR A 43 7.81 -22.31 19.02
C THR A 43 8.08 -21.48 17.77
N GLY A 44 8.06 -22.08 16.58
CA GLY A 44 8.26 -21.37 15.32
C GLY A 44 7.20 -20.30 15.05
N THR A 45 5.93 -20.57 15.40
CA THR A 45 4.85 -19.58 15.27
C THR A 45 5.00 -18.41 16.24
N ARG A 46 5.52 -18.67 17.44
CA ARG A 46 5.84 -17.64 18.44
C ARG A 46 7.03 -16.77 18.00
N GLU A 47 8.09 -17.37 17.45
CA GLU A 47 9.25 -16.64 16.94
C GLU A 47 8.88 -15.73 15.78
N ALA A 48 8.15 -16.25 14.79
CA ALA A 48 7.69 -15.45 13.65
C ALA A 48 6.76 -14.29 14.06
N ARG A 49 5.89 -14.50 15.05
CA ARG A 49 5.05 -13.42 15.63
C ARG A 49 5.87 -12.31 16.26
N ARG A 50 7.03 -12.63 16.82
CA ARG A 50 7.90 -11.69 17.54
C ARG A 50 8.99 -11.08 16.65
N HIS A 51 9.11 -11.54 15.40
CA HIS A 51 10.11 -11.05 14.48
C HIS A 51 9.99 -9.52 14.27
N PRO A 52 11.08 -8.74 14.42
CA PRO A 52 11.04 -7.27 14.47
C PRO A 52 10.35 -6.56 13.29
N SER A 53 10.19 -7.22 12.15
CA SER A 53 9.49 -6.66 10.98
C SER A 53 8.02 -6.30 11.23
N TYR A 54 7.39 -6.74 12.34
CA TYR A 54 6.10 -6.20 12.75
C TYR A 54 6.14 -4.67 13.00
N LEU A 55 7.29 -4.13 13.41
CA LEU A 55 7.49 -2.70 13.64
C LEU A 55 7.29 -1.91 12.35
N LEU A 56 7.75 -2.45 11.21
CA LEU A 56 7.53 -1.82 9.90
C LEU A 56 6.04 -1.82 9.55
N ALA A 57 5.38 -2.98 9.65
CA ALA A 57 3.96 -3.10 9.30
C ALA A 57 3.07 -2.20 10.17
N PHE A 58 3.23 -2.23 11.50
CA PHE A 58 2.38 -1.44 12.39
C PHE A 58 2.83 0.02 12.50
N GLY A 59 4.13 0.33 12.49
CA GLY A 59 4.63 1.70 12.58
C GLY A 59 4.27 2.54 11.36
N PHE A 60 4.55 2.03 10.15
CA PHE A 60 4.10 2.67 8.92
C PHE A 60 2.57 2.65 8.79
N GLY A 61 1.93 1.52 9.12
CA GLY A 61 0.47 1.40 9.05
C GLY A 61 -0.26 2.43 9.93
N THR A 62 0.22 2.62 11.17
CA THR A 62 -0.31 3.64 12.09
C THR A 62 -0.14 5.04 11.51
N SER A 63 1.03 5.34 10.93
CA SER A 63 1.31 6.65 10.30
C SER A 63 0.42 6.90 9.08
N VAL A 64 0.24 5.90 8.21
CA VAL A 64 -0.66 5.99 7.04
C VAL A 64 -2.11 6.27 7.48
N VAL A 65 -2.59 5.60 8.54
CA VAL A 65 -3.93 5.85 9.09
C VAL A 65 -4.04 7.27 9.66
N MET A 66 -3.04 7.71 10.43
CA MET A 66 -2.99 9.07 10.98
C MET A 66 -3.05 10.13 9.87
N TRP A 67 -2.29 9.96 8.79
CA TRP A 67 -2.29 10.88 7.66
C TRP A 67 -3.62 10.86 6.91
N GLY A 68 -4.21 9.68 6.70
CA GLY A 68 -5.54 9.55 6.12
C GLY A 68 -6.62 10.26 6.94
N ILE A 69 -6.61 10.11 8.26
CA ILE A 69 -7.52 10.80 9.18
C ILE A 69 -7.27 12.31 9.15
N GLY A 70 -6.02 12.74 9.25
CA GLY A 70 -5.64 14.15 9.19
C GLY A 70 -6.07 14.82 7.89
N PHE A 71 -5.94 14.10 6.78
CA PHE A 71 -6.42 14.55 5.48
C PHE A 71 -7.95 14.67 5.46
N ALA A 72 -8.67 13.60 5.80
CA ALA A 72 -10.13 13.56 5.77
C ALA A 72 -10.78 14.62 6.69
N CYS A 73 -10.20 14.86 7.88
CA CYS A 73 -10.70 15.83 8.84
C CYS A 73 -10.57 17.29 8.40
N ARG A 74 -9.76 17.57 7.37
CA ARG A 74 -9.53 18.91 6.82
C ARG A 74 -10.09 19.09 5.41
N LEU A 75 -10.79 18.07 4.87
CA LEU A 75 -11.52 18.22 3.62
C LEU A 75 -12.71 19.18 3.81
N PRO A 76 -12.94 20.13 2.89
CA PRO A 76 -14.19 20.87 2.86
C PRO A 76 -15.39 19.94 2.58
N PRO A 77 -16.51 20.03 3.32
CA PRO A 77 -16.84 20.96 4.39
C PRO A 77 -16.60 20.43 5.83
N VAL A 78 -15.91 19.29 6.00
CA VAL A 78 -15.81 18.52 7.26
C VAL A 78 -15.09 19.26 8.41
N TRP A 79 -14.15 20.17 8.10
CA TRP A 79 -13.39 21.04 9.03
C TRP A 79 -13.47 20.70 10.53
N VAL A 80 -12.83 19.61 10.93
CA VAL A 80 -12.83 19.15 12.33
C VAL A 80 -11.98 20.08 13.19
N PRO A 81 -12.43 20.48 14.41
CA PRO A 81 -11.63 21.28 15.33
C PRO A 81 -10.27 20.64 15.64
N SER A 82 -9.22 21.46 15.74
CA SER A 82 -7.83 20.98 15.90
C SER A 82 -7.62 20.12 17.15
N ALA A 83 -8.33 20.42 18.25
CA ALA A 83 -8.27 19.62 19.47
C ALA A 83 -8.82 18.20 19.25
N VAL A 84 -9.95 18.06 18.55
CA VAL A 84 -10.55 16.76 18.23
C VAL A 84 -9.62 15.97 17.31
N LEU A 85 -9.06 16.62 16.28
CA LEU A 85 -8.08 15.98 15.40
C LEU A 85 -6.87 15.48 16.20
N LEU A 86 -6.32 16.28 17.11
CA LEU A 86 -5.22 15.85 17.99
C LEU A 86 -5.59 14.58 18.77
N PHE A 87 -6.76 14.55 19.43
CA PHE A 87 -7.22 13.36 20.15
C PHE A 87 -7.36 12.12 19.26
N LEU A 88 -7.87 12.28 18.03
CA LEU A 88 -7.95 11.19 17.06
C LEU A 88 -6.56 10.65 16.71
N LEU A 89 -5.60 11.54 16.43
CA LEU A 89 -4.23 11.16 16.07
C LEU A 89 -3.47 10.50 17.24
N LEU A 90 -3.64 10.99 18.47
CA LEU A 90 -3.10 10.34 19.68
C LEU A 90 -3.78 8.98 19.93
N GLY A 91 -5.09 8.89 19.66
CA GLY A 91 -5.85 7.63 19.69
C GLY A 91 -5.28 6.59 18.72
N CYS A 92 -4.88 7.00 17.50
CA CYS A 92 -4.21 6.11 16.56
C CYS A 92 -2.91 5.52 17.12
N GLN A 93 -2.10 6.30 17.85
CA GLN A 93 -0.88 5.79 18.48
C GLN A 93 -1.18 4.69 19.51
N LEU A 94 -2.19 4.92 20.36
CA LEU A 94 -2.64 3.94 21.34
C LEU A 94 -3.17 2.68 20.65
N VAL A 95 -4.03 2.82 19.64
CA VAL A 95 -4.60 1.68 18.89
C VAL A 95 -3.50 0.91 18.16
N GLY A 96 -2.53 1.60 17.54
CA GLY A 96 -1.38 0.97 16.89
C GLY A 96 -0.58 0.10 17.85
N GLY A 97 -0.26 0.63 19.04
CA GLY A 97 0.42 -0.13 20.09
C GLY A 97 -0.40 -1.30 20.62
N PHE A 98 -1.71 -1.11 20.78
CA PHE A 98 -2.66 -2.15 21.18
C PHE A 98 -2.70 -3.32 20.19
N LEU A 99 -2.90 -3.02 18.91
CA LEU A 99 -2.98 -4.04 17.86
C LEU A 99 -1.65 -4.78 17.68
N ALA A 100 -0.52 -4.08 17.78
CA ALA A 100 0.80 -4.67 17.71
C ALA A 100 1.05 -5.64 18.86
N SER A 101 0.78 -5.22 20.11
CA SER A 101 0.91 -6.08 21.29
C SER A 101 -0.01 -7.29 21.22
N ARG A 102 -1.28 -7.09 20.81
CA ARG A 102 -2.27 -8.16 20.69
C ARG A 102 -1.87 -9.20 19.64
N SER A 103 -1.28 -8.76 18.53
CA SER A 103 -0.93 -9.61 17.40
C SER A 103 0.40 -10.35 17.58
N THR A 104 1.36 -9.76 18.30
CA THR A 104 2.72 -10.29 18.47
C THR A 104 2.92 -11.00 19.82
N GLY A 105 2.15 -10.64 20.85
CA GLY A 105 2.33 -11.10 22.21
C GLY A 105 3.61 -10.58 22.89
N VAL A 106 4.25 -9.54 22.34
CA VAL A 106 5.46 -8.90 22.88
C VAL A 106 5.14 -7.92 24.01
N GLY A 107 3.90 -7.45 24.11
CA GLY A 107 3.46 -6.55 25.19
C GLY A 107 3.90 -5.10 24.97
N ILE A 108 4.26 -4.43 26.06
CA ILE A 108 4.65 -3.01 26.09
C ILE A 108 5.78 -2.67 25.11
N ARG A 109 6.78 -3.56 24.91
CA ARG A 109 7.91 -3.31 24.01
C ARG A 109 7.47 -3.16 22.55
N ALA A 110 6.48 -3.94 22.11
CA ALA A 110 5.91 -3.78 20.78
C ALA A 110 5.14 -2.46 20.66
N GLY A 111 4.39 -2.11 21.71
CA GLY A 111 3.70 -0.83 21.79
C GLY A 111 4.64 0.37 21.65
N VAL A 112 5.68 0.42 22.48
CA VAL A 112 6.71 1.47 22.46
C VAL A 112 7.38 1.53 21.09
N GLY A 113 7.82 0.39 20.54
CA GLY A 113 8.51 0.37 19.25
C GLY A 113 7.64 0.87 18.09
N VAL A 114 6.36 0.48 18.06
CA VAL A 114 5.41 0.98 17.05
C VAL A 114 5.14 2.47 17.22
N GLY A 115 4.97 2.93 18.46
CA GLY A 115 4.74 4.33 18.77
C GLY A 115 5.91 5.22 18.36
N VAL A 116 7.15 4.81 18.69
CA VAL A 116 8.37 5.51 18.28
C VAL A 116 8.53 5.52 16.76
N MET A 117 8.36 4.37 16.10
CA MET A 117 8.47 4.28 14.64
C MET A 117 7.44 5.20 13.96
N SER A 118 6.19 5.20 14.43
CA SER A 118 5.16 6.06 13.86
C SER A 118 5.43 7.54 14.13
N ALA A 119 5.85 7.90 15.35
CA ALA A 119 6.24 9.28 15.67
C ALA A 119 7.40 9.76 14.79
N PHE A 120 8.41 8.90 14.55
CA PHE A 120 9.54 9.21 13.67
C PHE A 120 9.10 9.48 12.22
N ILE A 121 8.21 8.66 11.67
CA ILE A 121 7.66 8.88 10.32
C ILE A 121 6.86 10.19 10.27
N ASN A 122 6.09 10.48 11.32
CA ASN A 122 5.28 11.70 11.41
C ASN A 122 6.11 12.98 11.55
N LEU A 123 7.44 12.90 11.75
CA LEU A 123 8.32 14.07 11.66
C LEU A 123 8.29 14.71 10.27
N LEU A 124 8.00 13.93 9.22
CA LEU A 124 7.79 14.44 7.85
C LEU A 124 6.70 15.52 7.78
N VAL A 125 5.70 15.45 8.66
CA VAL A 125 4.65 16.48 8.78
C VAL A 125 4.96 17.41 9.94
N LEU A 126 5.49 16.94 11.07
CA LEU A 126 5.78 17.81 12.21
C LEU A 126 6.75 18.96 11.87
N GLY A 127 7.65 18.76 10.89
CA GLY A 127 8.50 19.81 10.34
C GLY A 127 7.72 21.05 9.87
N SER A 128 6.52 20.86 9.32
CA SER A 128 5.65 21.96 8.84
C SER A 128 5.05 22.82 9.95
N LEU A 129 5.11 22.37 11.21
CA LEU A 129 4.74 23.16 12.40
C LEU A 129 5.94 23.85 13.05
N LEU A 130 7.17 23.48 12.63
CA LEU A 130 8.42 23.80 13.33
C LEU A 130 9.49 24.39 12.39
N GLY A 131 9.12 24.73 11.16
CA GLY A 131 10.04 25.22 10.14
C GLY A 131 9.82 26.69 9.80
N ASP A 132 10.92 27.39 9.51
CA ASP A 132 10.91 28.68 8.83
C ASP A 132 11.77 28.58 7.56
N GLN A 133 11.11 28.60 6.39
CA GLN A 133 11.67 28.43 5.04
C GLN A 133 12.49 27.14 4.85
N SER A 134 13.75 27.14 5.29
CA SER A 134 14.72 26.05 5.16
C SER A 134 15.37 25.66 6.50
N ALA A 135 15.04 26.35 7.59
CA ALA A 135 15.61 26.12 8.91
C ALA A 135 14.57 25.63 9.92
N LEU A 136 15.02 24.89 10.93
CA LEU A 136 14.20 24.53 12.08
C LEU A 136 14.17 25.68 13.09
N VAL A 137 12.98 25.99 13.61
CA VAL A 137 12.85 26.96 14.70
C VAL A 137 13.40 26.37 16.01
N PRO A 138 13.86 27.18 16.97
CA PRO A 138 14.42 26.68 18.24
C PRO A 138 13.52 25.69 18.98
N ALA A 139 12.20 25.85 18.86
CA ALA A 139 11.21 24.93 19.45
C ALA A 139 11.32 23.49 18.93
N ALA A 140 11.90 23.25 17.74
CA ALA A 140 12.12 21.92 17.21
C ALA A 140 12.95 21.02 18.15
N SER A 141 13.89 21.62 18.90
CA SER A 141 14.69 20.92 19.91
C SER A 141 13.85 20.26 21.01
N LEU A 142 12.67 20.80 21.31
CA LEU A 142 11.71 20.23 22.27
C LEU A 142 10.71 19.30 21.58
N TRP A 143 10.17 19.72 20.44
CA TRP A 143 9.09 19.00 19.77
C TRP A 143 9.52 17.67 19.15
N VAL A 144 10.73 17.60 18.59
CA VAL A 144 11.24 16.35 18.01
C VAL A 144 11.37 15.25 19.08
N PRO A 145 12.17 15.41 20.15
CA PRO A 145 12.23 14.39 21.21
C PRO A 145 10.90 14.24 21.93
N GLY A 146 10.14 15.32 22.14
CA GLY A 146 8.81 15.28 22.77
C GLY A 146 7.82 14.40 22.00
N SER A 147 7.80 14.48 20.67
CA SER A 147 6.92 13.66 19.84
C SER A 147 7.28 12.18 19.89
N LEU A 148 8.58 11.85 19.92
CA LEU A 148 9.07 10.48 20.06
C LEU A 148 8.71 9.90 21.44
N VAL A 149 8.87 10.68 22.50
CA VAL A 149 8.47 10.29 23.87
C VAL A 149 6.96 10.12 23.96
N ALA A 150 6.16 11.04 23.42
CA ALA A 150 4.71 10.93 23.40
C ALA A 150 4.24 9.68 22.64
N GLY A 151 4.85 9.39 21.48
CA GLY A 151 4.63 8.17 20.71
C GLY A 151 4.98 6.92 21.51
N ALA A 152 6.15 6.90 22.16
CA ALA A 152 6.57 5.80 23.02
C ALA A 152 5.59 5.54 24.18
N LEU A 153 5.14 6.59 24.85
CA LEU A 153 4.21 6.51 25.98
C LEU A 153 2.84 6.00 25.53
N LEU A 154 2.22 6.63 24.53
CA LEU A 154 0.89 6.23 24.04
C LEU A 154 0.90 4.84 23.41
N GLY A 155 1.92 4.54 22.59
CA GLY A 155 2.13 3.21 22.04
C GLY A 155 2.35 2.19 23.15
N GLY A 156 3.13 2.52 24.18
CA GLY A 156 3.37 1.69 25.36
C GLY A 156 2.10 1.39 26.16
N ILE A 157 1.27 2.41 26.43
CA ILE A 157 -0.06 2.26 27.06
C ILE A 157 -0.92 1.33 26.23
N GLY A 158 -1.02 1.57 24.92
CA GLY A 158 -1.69 0.67 23.99
C GLY A 158 -1.15 -0.76 24.10
N GLY A 159 0.16 -0.91 24.15
CA GLY A 159 0.84 -2.20 24.28
C GLY A 159 0.52 -2.95 25.58
N VAL A 160 0.35 -2.23 26.69
CA VAL A 160 -0.11 -2.81 27.96
C VAL A 160 -1.56 -3.28 27.85
N LEU A 161 -2.45 -2.43 27.32
CA LEU A 161 -3.87 -2.74 27.12
C LEU A 161 -4.10 -3.89 26.14
N GLY A 162 -3.24 -4.00 25.11
CA GLY A 162 -3.31 -5.04 24.09
C GLY A 162 -2.75 -6.40 24.52
N ARG A 163 -2.17 -6.49 25.72
CA ARG A 163 -1.60 -7.73 26.22
C ARG A 163 -2.72 -8.76 26.40
N PRO A 164 -2.61 -9.97 25.81
CA PRO A 164 -3.64 -10.99 26.00
C PRO A 164 -3.81 -11.27 27.50
N ARG A 165 -4.99 -10.98 28.04
CA ARG A 165 -5.33 -11.36 29.42
C ARG A 165 -5.39 -12.88 29.46
N ARG A 166 -4.44 -13.52 30.13
CA ARG A 166 -4.53 -14.95 30.47
C ARG A 166 -5.62 -15.09 31.55
N PHE A 167 -6.87 -15.17 31.14
CA PHE A 167 -7.91 -15.68 32.03
C PHE A 167 -7.78 -17.20 32.06
N GLY A 168 -7.65 -17.74 33.28
CA GLY A 168 -7.80 -19.13 33.72
C GLY A 168 -7.64 -20.26 32.70
N THR A 169 -6.71 -21.16 33.01
CA THR A 169 -6.28 -22.34 32.23
C THR A 169 -5.44 -21.98 31.01
N ALA A 170 -4.24 -22.56 30.94
CA ALA A 170 -3.42 -22.51 29.74
C ALA A 170 -4.19 -23.26 28.63
N ALA A 171 -5.05 -22.55 27.90
CA ALA A 171 -5.54 -23.03 26.63
C ALA A 171 -4.30 -23.47 25.85
N PRO A 172 -4.27 -24.72 25.34
CA PRO A 172 -3.09 -25.24 24.67
C PRO A 172 -2.67 -24.24 23.61
N ASP A 173 -1.36 -24.03 23.46
CA ASP A 173 -0.79 -23.31 22.32
C ASP A 173 -1.28 -24.02 21.05
N VAL A 174 -2.49 -23.71 20.59
CA VAL A 174 -3.02 -24.21 19.32
C VAL A 174 -2.05 -23.65 18.31
N PRO A 175 -1.23 -24.50 17.67
CA PRO A 175 -0.24 -24.03 16.73
C PRO A 175 -1.01 -23.24 15.69
N VAL A 176 -0.72 -21.95 15.58
CA VAL A 176 -1.29 -21.16 14.51
C VAL A 176 -0.69 -21.77 13.27
N LEU A 177 -1.47 -22.51 12.49
CA LEU A 177 -0.96 -23.31 11.38
C LEU A 177 -0.01 -22.51 10.46
N HIS A 178 -0.16 -21.17 10.45
CA HIS A 178 0.57 -20.24 9.62
C HIS A 178 1.10 -19.03 10.43
N PRO A 179 2.42 -18.92 10.69
CA PRO A 179 2.97 -17.74 11.32
C PRO A 179 2.65 -16.46 10.51
N PRO A 180 2.40 -15.31 11.17
CA PRO A 180 2.17 -14.06 10.45
C PRO A 180 3.48 -13.61 9.77
N LEU A 181 3.44 -13.52 8.44
CA LEU A 181 4.51 -12.87 7.68
C LEU A 181 4.28 -11.36 7.68
N TRP A 182 4.96 -10.66 8.59
CA TRP A 182 4.88 -9.20 8.69
C TRP A 182 5.32 -8.49 7.42
N THR A 183 6.23 -9.10 6.64
CA THR A 183 6.67 -8.61 5.33
C THR A 183 5.48 -8.38 4.38
N GLY A 184 4.60 -9.38 4.23
CA GLY A 184 3.41 -9.22 3.39
C GLY A 184 2.42 -8.19 3.92
N LYS A 185 2.31 -8.03 5.25
CA LYS A 185 1.50 -6.96 5.84
C LYS A 185 2.09 -5.58 5.56
N PHE A 186 3.41 -5.43 5.62
CA PHE A 186 4.07 -4.17 5.30
C PHE A 186 3.93 -3.80 3.81
N ALA A 187 4.03 -4.78 2.91
CA ALA A 187 3.73 -4.55 1.48
C ALA A 187 2.27 -4.12 1.24
N ARG A 188 1.30 -4.65 2.01
CA ARG A 188 -0.10 -4.17 1.98
C ARG A 188 -0.24 -2.74 2.48
N VAL A 189 0.53 -2.35 3.51
CA VAL A 189 0.56 -0.96 3.98
C VAL A 189 1.07 -0.03 2.88
N ALA A 190 2.13 -0.42 2.16
CA ALA A 190 2.62 0.35 1.01
C ALA A 190 1.52 0.50 -0.06
N ALA A 191 0.85 -0.60 -0.43
CA ALA A 191 -0.25 -0.55 -1.40
C ALA A 191 -1.41 0.33 -0.91
N LEU A 192 -1.81 0.25 0.37
CA LEU A 192 -2.86 1.09 0.95
C LEU A 192 -2.48 2.57 0.96
N ALA A 193 -1.23 2.90 1.31
CA ALA A 193 -0.71 4.26 1.26
C ALA A 193 -0.76 4.81 -0.19
N THR A 194 -0.41 3.98 -1.17
CA THR A 194 -0.51 4.36 -2.59
C THR A 194 -1.95 4.51 -3.06
N LEU A 195 -2.89 3.68 -2.59
CA LEU A 195 -4.31 3.87 -2.88
C LEU A 195 -4.82 5.21 -2.34
N LEU A 196 -4.46 5.58 -1.11
CA LEU A 196 -4.76 6.90 -0.55
C LEU A 196 -4.12 8.01 -1.39
N LEU A 197 -2.85 7.85 -1.78
CA LEU A 197 -2.15 8.80 -2.66
C LEU A 197 -2.87 9.00 -4.00
N LEU A 198 -3.37 7.92 -4.62
CA LEU A 198 -4.14 7.98 -5.86
C LEU A 198 -5.45 8.74 -5.68
N VAL A 199 -6.18 8.50 -4.57
CA VAL A 199 -7.40 9.25 -4.25
C VAL A 199 -7.10 10.73 -4.09
N VAL A 200 -6.04 11.08 -3.34
CA VAL A 200 -5.59 12.47 -3.16
C VAL A 200 -5.18 13.09 -4.50
N GLY A 201 -4.45 12.38 -5.35
CA GLY A 201 -4.07 12.85 -6.70
C GLY A 201 -5.28 13.04 -7.63
N GLY A 202 -6.25 12.15 -7.56
CA GLY A 202 -7.53 12.29 -8.26
C GLY A 202 -8.28 13.55 -7.84
N MET A 203 -8.30 13.87 -6.53
CA MET A 203 -8.85 15.14 -6.04
C MET A 203 -8.07 16.35 -6.54
N VAL A 204 -6.73 16.32 -6.56
CA VAL A 204 -5.90 17.41 -7.12
C VAL A 204 -6.28 17.71 -8.56
N THR A 205 -6.41 16.68 -9.40
CA THR A 205 -6.79 16.90 -10.80
C THR A 205 -8.24 17.34 -10.93
N SER A 206 -9.16 16.74 -10.17
CA SER A 206 -10.60 17.08 -10.21
C SER A 206 -10.86 18.53 -9.75
N LYS A 207 -10.10 19.02 -8.78
CA LYS A 207 -10.17 20.41 -8.29
C LYS A 207 -9.35 21.39 -9.11
N GLN A 208 -8.72 20.93 -10.21
CA GLN A 208 -7.80 21.73 -11.02
C GLN A 208 -6.68 22.38 -10.17
N ALA A 209 -6.36 21.77 -9.03
CA ALA A 209 -5.41 22.27 -8.05
C ALA A 209 -3.95 21.90 -8.40
N GLY A 210 -3.73 21.25 -9.53
CA GLY A 210 -2.42 20.72 -9.89
C GLY A 210 -1.34 21.78 -10.10
N LEU A 211 -1.70 23.05 -10.25
CA LEU A 211 -0.79 24.20 -10.41
C LEU A 211 -0.94 25.21 -9.26
N ALA A 212 -1.50 24.79 -8.13
CA ALA A 212 -1.67 25.66 -6.97
C ALA A 212 -0.32 26.05 -6.33
N VAL A 213 0.70 25.22 -6.50
CA VAL A 213 2.10 25.37 -6.09
C VAL A 213 2.94 25.25 -7.36
N VAL A 214 3.63 26.33 -7.70
CA VAL A 214 4.25 26.51 -9.04
C VAL A 214 5.68 25.99 -9.12
N ASP A 215 6.34 25.79 -7.98
CA ASP A 215 7.71 25.29 -7.88
C ASP A 215 7.79 23.82 -7.44
N TRP A 216 8.92 23.18 -7.72
CA TRP A 216 9.29 21.84 -7.24
C TRP A 216 10.82 21.74 -7.21
N PRO A 217 11.46 21.04 -6.27
CA PRO A 217 10.91 20.19 -5.20
C PRO A 217 10.37 20.97 -3.99
N ASN A 218 10.55 22.28 -3.96
CA ASN A 218 10.08 23.17 -2.89
C ASN A 218 8.57 23.45 -2.97
N SER A 219 8.05 24.21 -2.01
CA SER A 219 6.70 24.79 -2.06
C SER A 219 6.77 26.27 -1.68
N PHE A 220 6.66 27.14 -2.69
CA PHE A 220 6.88 28.58 -2.60
C PHE A 220 8.26 28.95 -2.01
N GLY A 221 9.30 28.21 -2.41
CA GLY A 221 10.67 28.41 -1.91
C GLY A 221 10.94 27.78 -0.53
N TYR A 222 9.91 27.33 0.19
CA TYR A 222 10.09 26.54 1.41
C TYR A 222 10.54 25.14 1.06
N ASN A 223 11.38 24.54 1.91
CA ASN A 223 11.54 23.09 1.89
C ASN A 223 10.15 22.45 2.05
N MET A 224 9.83 21.47 1.21
CA MET A 224 8.50 20.84 1.17
C MET A 224 8.02 20.34 2.55
N PHE A 225 8.90 19.82 3.40
CA PHE A 225 8.52 19.31 4.72
C PHE A 225 8.40 20.40 5.79
N LEU A 226 8.83 21.63 5.50
CA LEU A 226 8.79 22.79 6.39
C LEU A 226 7.73 23.82 5.96
N PHE A 227 7.01 23.57 4.86
CA PHE A 227 5.97 24.47 4.39
C PHE A 227 4.83 24.58 5.42
N PRO A 228 4.46 25.78 5.92
CA PRO A 228 3.52 25.91 7.04
C PRO A 228 2.13 25.35 6.77
N LEU A 229 1.61 24.48 7.67
CA LEU A 229 0.26 23.91 7.53
C LEU A 229 -0.84 24.99 7.47
N SER A 230 -0.64 26.12 8.13
CA SER A 230 -1.58 27.25 8.11
C SER A 230 -1.76 27.86 6.72
N LYS A 231 -0.79 27.68 5.81
CA LYS A 231 -0.83 28.14 4.42
C LYS A 231 -1.42 27.11 3.45
N MET A 232 -1.70 25.88 3.91
CA MET A 232 -2.32 24.83 3.11
C MET A 232 -3.83 25.03 3.01
N THR A 233 -4.26 26.06 2.28
CA THR A 233 -5.67 26.40 2.07
C THR A 233 -6.07 26.27 0.60
N GLY A 234 -7.36 26.03 0.31
CA GLY A 234 -7.86 25.95 -1.06
C GLY A 234 -7.15 24.88 -1.90
N GLY A 235 -6.77 25.21 -3.15
CA GLY A 235 -6.02 24.30 -4.03
C GLY A 235 -4.68 23.84 -3.46
N VAL A 236 -3.98 24.70 -2.72
CA VAL A 236 -2.67 24.40 -2.12
C VAL A 236 -2.78 23.22 -1.14
N TYR A 237 -3.90 23.13 -0.41
CA TYR A 237 -4.15 22.01 0.49
C TYR A 237 -4.08 20.67 -0.23
N PHE A 238 -4.79 20.54 -1.36
CA PHE A 238 -4.84 19.28 -2.11
C PHE A 238 -3.48 18.95 -2.72
N GLU A 239 -2.85 19.92 -3.37
CA GLU A 239 -1.61 19.67 -4.08
C GLU A 239 -0.45 19.38 -3.14
N HIS A 240 -0.27 20.20 -2.10
CA HIS A 240 0.81 19.99 -1.16
C HIS A 240 0.60 18.71 -0.33
N SER A 241 -0.65 18.38 0.05
CA SER A 241 -0.95 17.08 0.68
C SER A 241 -0.58 15.92 -0.25
N HIS A 242 -0.88 16.01 -1.55
CA HIS A 242 -0.49 14.99 -2.52
C HIS A 242 1.03 14.78 -2.57
N ARG A 243 1.82 15.87 -2.56
CA ARG A 243 3.28 15.82 -2.52
C ARG A 243 3.79 15.13 -1.23
N LEU A 244 3.22 15.47 -0.08
CA LEU A 244 3.57 14.84 1.20
C LEU A 244 3.22 13.35 1.20
N PHE A 245 2.02 12.94 0.77
CA PHE A 245 1.67 11.52 0.63
C PHE A 245 2.60 10.81 -0.36
N GLY A 246 3.04 11.49 -1.42
CA GLY A 246 4.05 11.00 -2.36
C GLY A 246 5.36 10.68 -1.67
N ALA A 247 5.85 11.57 -0.80
CA ALA A 247 7.03 11.34 0.01
C ALA A 247 6.86 10.17 1.01
N LEU A 248 5.70 10.06 1.68
CA LEU A 248 5.39 8.94 2.56
C LEU A 248 5.41 7.60 1.81
N VAL A 249 4.79 7.55 0.64
CA VAL A 249 4.79 6.36 -0.23
C VAL A 249 6.21 6.04 -0.69
N GLY A 250 6.98 7.04 -1.13
CA GLY A 250 8.38 6.88 -1.53
C GLY A 250 9.24 6.28 -0.41
N LEU A 251 9.14 6.83 0.82
CA LEU A 251 9.85 6.30 1.99
C LEU A 251 9.39 4.87 2.32
N THR A 252 8.09 4.61 2.29
CA THR A 252 7.53 3.27 2.56
C THR A 252 8.06 2.24 1.56
N THR A 253 8.08 2.59 0.27
CA THR A 253 8.59 1.72 -0.80
C THR A 253 10.11 1.53 -0.72
N LEU A 254 10.88 2.57 -0.36
CA LEU A 254 12.31 2.46 -0.11
C LEU A 254 12.60 1.46 1.01
N VAL A 255 11.95 1.62 2.17
CA VAL A 255 12.12 0.72 3.31
C VAL A 255 11.66 -0.70 2.96
N LEU A 256 10.57 -0.85 2.20
CA LEU A 256 10.12 -2.16 1.71
C LEU A 256 11.15 -2.81 0.78
N ALA A 257 11.73 -2.06 -0.16
CA ALA A 257 12.73 -2.56 -1.09
C ALA A 257 14.00 -3.02 -0.37
N ILE A 258 14.50 -2.22 0.57
CA ILE A 258 15.64 -2.56 1.43
C ILE A 258 15.31 -3.81 2.25
N HIS A 259 14.18 -3.82 2.96
CA HIS A 259 13.74 -4.95 3.79
C HIS A 259 13.68 -6.26 2.99
N LEU A 260 13.11 -6.23 1.78
CA LEU A 260 12.99 -7.41 0.93
C LEU A 260 14.33 -7.95 0.41
N GLN A 261 15.38 -7.11 0.30
CA GLN A 261 16.72 -7.62 -0.06
C GLN A 261 17.26 -8.59 0.99
N PHE A 262 16.91 -8.38 2.26
CA PHE A 262 17.36 -9.21 3.37
C PHE A 262 16.34 -10.29 3.75
N ALA A 263 15.05 -9.98 3.66
CA ALA A 263 13.99 -10.84 4.22
C ALA A 263 13.44 -11.89 3.26
N ASP A 264 13.58 -11.73 1.94
CA ASP A 264 13.06 -12.70 0.95
C ASP A 264 14.22 -13.40 0.25
N SER A 265 14.22 -14.72 0.07
CA SER A 265 15.29 -15.45 -0.64
C SER A 265 15.14 -15.44 -2.16
N ARG A 266 13.94 -15.13 -2.67
CA ARG A 266 13.60 -15.23 -4.09
C ARG A 266 14.12 -14.01 -4.85
N ARG A 267 15.14 -14.22 -5.69
CA ARG A 267 15.81 -13.15 -6.47
C ARG A 267 14.82 -12.28 -7.27
N TRP A 268 13.81 -12.87 -7.88
CA TRP A 268 12.83 -12.12 -8.67
C TRP A 268 11.94 -11.20 -7.81
N VAL A 269 11.63 -11.57 -6.55
CA VAL A 269 10.86 -10.72 -5.63
C VAL A 269 11.72 -9.52 -5.20
N ARG A 270 13.00 -9.75 -4.93
CA ARG A 270 13.97 -8.69 -4.63
C ARG A 270 14.07 -7.69 -5.76
N TRP A 271 14.19 -8.16 -7.00
CA TRP A 271 14.22 -7.30 -8.19
C TRP A 271 12.90 -6.56 -8.41
N LEU A 272 11.76 -7.21 -8.22
CA LEU A 272 10.46 -6.55 -8.31
C LEU A 272 10.32 -5.41 -7.31
N ALA A 273 10.88 -5.55 -6.11
CA ALA A 273 10.91 -4.49 -5.12
C ALA A 273 11.82 -3.31 -5.53
N ILE A 274 12.96 -3.59 -6.16
CA ILE A 274 13.82 -2.55 -6.75
C ILE A 274 13.11 -1.86 -7.92
N VAL A 275 12.41 -2.60 -8.78
CA VAL A 275 11.59 -2.02 -9.86
C VAL A 275 10.54 -1.09 -9.27
N ALA A 276 9.82 -1.49 -8.21
CA ALA A 276 8.87 -0.62 -7.54
C ALA A 276 9.52 0.66 -6.98
N LEU A 277 10.74 0.56 -6.42
CA LEU A 277 11.49 1.73 -5.97
C LEU A 277 11.86 2.67 -7.14
N VAL A 278 12.34 2.14 -8.25
CA VAL A 278 12.64 2.93 -9.45
C VAL A 278 11.37 3.59 -10.00
N MET A 279 10.24 2.88 -10.01
CA MET A 279 8.95 3.42 -10.44
C MET A 279 8.51 4.61 -9.57
N VAL A 280 8.62 4.52 -8.24
CA VAL A 280 8.20 5.63 -7.36
C VAL A 280 9.13 6.84 -7.43
N ILE A 281 10.43 6.64 -7.66
CA ILE A 281 11.38 7.73 -7.94
C ILE A 281 10.99 8.42 -9.24
N GLY A 282 10.74 7.64 -10.31
CA GLY A 282 10.26 8.16 -11.57
C GLY A 282 8.93 8.91 -11.43
N GLN A 283 8.01 8.42 -10.61
CA GLN A 283 6.76 9.10 -10.28
C GLN A 283 6.98 10.46 -9.62
N GLY A 284 7.90 10.57 -8.66
CA GLY A 284 8.24 11.83 -8.02
C GLY A 284 8.82 12.85 -9.01
N ILE A 285 9.71 12.40 -9.90
CA ILE A 285 10.29 13.24 -10.95
C ILE A 285 9.22 13.69 -11.94
N LEU A 286 8.41 12.77 -12.48
CA LEU A 286 7.31 13.09 -13.40
C LEU A 286 6.28 14.03 -12.75
N GLY A 287 5.99 13.82 -11.47
CA GLY A 287 5.11 14.66 -10.67
C GLY A 287 5.62 16.09 -10.50
N GLY A 288 6.93 16.27 -10.30
CA GLY A 288 7.56 17.59 -10.28
C GLY A 288 7.61 18.25 -11.65
N LEU A 289 8.10 17.53 -12.66
CA LEU A 289 8.26 18.04 -14.02
C LEU A 289 6.92 18.37 -14.70
N ARG A 290 5.81 17.73 -14.33
CA ARG A 290 4.49 18.15 -14.85
C ARG A 290 4.03 19.51 -14.33
N VAL A 291 4.64 20.02 -13.25
CA VAL A 291 4.40 21.36 -12.70
C VAL A 291 5.37 22.35 -13.35
N THR A 292 6.67 22.05 -13.34
CA THR A 292 7.71 23.00 -13.77
C THR A 292 8.04 22.95 -15.27
N GLY A 293 7.76 21.83 -15.95
CA GLY A 293 8.12 21.55 -17.34
C GLY A 293 9.53 20.99 -17.52
N TYR A 294 10.47 21.49 -16.73
CA TYR A 294 11.88 21.11 -16.75
C TYR A 294 12.47 21.24 -15.33
N PHE A 295 13.71 20.79 -15.13
CA PHE A 295 14.36 20.91 -13.83
C PHE A 295 14.70 22.37 -13.52
N THR A 296 14.01 22.94 -12.54
CA THR A 296 14.22 24.30 -12.04
C THR A 296 13.76 24.36 -10.58
N THR A 297 14.31 25.28 -9.82
CA THR A 297 13.85 25.60 -8.45
C THR A 297 13.23 27.00 -8.39
N SER A 298 12.93 27.60 -9.54
CA SER A 298 12.30 28.92 -9.62
C SER A 298 10.90 28.90 -9.01
N THR A 299 10.57 29.95 -8.28
CA THR A 299 9.21 30.22 -7.77
C THR A 299 8.41 31.14 -8.67
N ASP A 300 9.00 31.67 -9.74
CA ASP A 300 8.32 32.51 -10.72
C ASP A 300 7.52 31.65 -11.71
N PRO A 301 6.18 31.77 -11.77
CA PRO A 301 5.34 31.04 -12.73
C PRO A 301 5.74 31.27 -14.18
N ASN A 302 6.26 32.45 -14.53
CA ASN A 302 6.69 32.78 -15.90
C ASN A 302 7.92 31.98 -16.33
N MET A 303 8.65 31.43 -15.36
CA MET A 303 9.81 30.57 -15.57
C MET A 303 9.43 29.09 -15.51
N THR A 304 8.15 28.74 -15.47
CA THR A 304 7.68 27.35 -15.47
C THR A 304 6.86 27.06 -16.73
N ALA A 305 6.92 25.82 -17.20
CA ALA A 305 6.20 25.38 -18.39
C ALA A 305 5.41 24.09 -18.10
N PRO A 306 4.28 24.16 -17.36
CA PRO A 306 3.48 22.99 -17.02
C PRO A 306 3.16 22.10 -18.22
N SER A 307 3.22 20.77 -18.03
CA SER A 307 3.01 19.81 -19.11
C SER A 307 1.85 18.86 -18.82
N LEU A 308 0.79 18.98 -19.63
CA LEU A 308 -0.36 18.07 -19.61
C LEU A 308 0.01 16.65 -20.03
N LEU A 309 0.98 16.50 -20.92
CA LEU A 309 1.48 15.18 -21.32
C LEU A 309 2.16 14.49 -20.13
N LEU A 310 3.00 15.20 -19.39
CA LEU A 310 3.62 14.65 -18.18
C LEU A 310 2.57 14.35 -17.10
N ALA A 311 1.52 15.17 -16.98
CA ALA A 311 0.41 14.89 -16.06
C ALA A 311 -0.34 13.59 -16.43
N LEU A 312 -0.61 13.37 -17.72
CA LEU A 312 -1.20 12.13 -18.22
C LEU A 312 -0.32 10.92 -17.92
N VAL A 313 0.97 10.99 -18.27
CA VAL A 313 1.92 9.89 -18.05
C VAL A 313 2.07 9.59 -16.56
N HIS A 314 2.23 10.62 -15.73
CA HIS A 314 2.29 10.52 -14.27
C HIS A 314 1.06 9.79 -13.72
N GLY A 315 -0.15 10.25 -14.11
CA GLY A 315 -1.42 9.69 -13.64
C GLY A 315 -1.65 8.22 -14.01
N VAL A 316 -1.27 7.80 -15.22
CA VAL A 316 -1.37 6.39 -15.64
C VAL A 316 -0.29 5.56 -14.95
N PHE A 317 0.96 6.04 -14.94
CA PHE A 317 2.08 5.30 -14.38
C PHE A 317 1.94 5.09 -12.86
N GLY A 318 1.26 6.00 -12.15
CA GLY A 318 0.96 5.84 -10.72
C GLY A 318 0.03 4.66 -10.44
N GLN A 319 -0.92 4.38 -11.34
CA GLN A 319 -1.83 3.24 -11.22
C GLN A 319 -1.12 1.92 -11.53
N VAL A 320 -0.19 1.92 -12.48
CA VAL A 320 0.68 0.75 -12.75
C VAL A 320 1.59 0.48 -11.55
N PHE A 321 2.17 1.51 -10.95
CA PHE A 321 2.95 1.39 -9.71
C PHE A 321 2.12 0.80 -8.57
N PHE A 322 0.88 1.26 -8.39
CA PHE A 322 -0.04 0.67 -7.41
C PHE A 322 -0.29 -0.82 -7.66
N ALA A 323 -0.54 -1.23 -8.90
CA ALA A 323 -0.72 -2.64 -9.26
C ALA A 323 0.54 -3.48 -8.96
N THR A 324 1.74 -2.91 -9.19
CA THR A 324 3.02 -3.54 -8.82
C THR A 324 3.14 -3.77 -7.31
N LEU A 325 2.78 -2.79 -6.47
CA LEU A 325 2.78 -2.95 -5.01
C LEU A 325 1.75 -3.99 -4.54
N VAL A 326 0.58 -4.05 -5.19
CA VAL A 326 -0.43 -5.07 -4.90
C VAL A 326 0.07 -6.48 -5.27
N ALA A 327 0.78 -6.62 -6.40
CA ALA A 327 1.45 -7.86 -6.76
C ALA A 327 2.53 -8.24 -5.73
N LEU A 328 3.38 -7.29 -5.31
CA LEU A 328 4.36 -7.50 -4.24
C LEU A 328 3.69 -7.95 -2.94
N ALA A 329 2.58 -7.34 -2.55
CA ALA A 329 1.80 -7.73 -1.37
C ALA A 329 1.21 -9.14 -1.47
N ALA A 330 0.84 -9.60 -2.68
CA ALA A 330 0.38 -10.96 -2.90
C ALA A 330 1.54 -11.98 -2.77
N VAL A 331 2.66 -11.75 -3.44
CA VAL A 331 3.77 -12.73 -3.52
C VAL A 331 4.57 -12.84 -2.21
N THR A 332 4.45 -11.84 -1.35
CA THR A 332 5.02 -11.82 0.02
C THR A 332 4.00 -12.23 1.09
N SER A 333 2.76 -12.58 0.69
CA SER A 333 1.72 -12.99 1.63
C SER A 333 1.94 -14.40 2.19
N PRO A 334 1.43 -14.70 3.40
CA PRO A 334 1.43 -16.06 3.95
C PRO A 334 0.81 -17.08 2.99
N SER A 335 -0.35 -16.73 2.40
CA SER A 335 -1.05 -17.61 1.46
C SER A 335 -0.17 -18.01 0.28
N TRP A 336 0.69 -17.11 -0.21
CA TRP A 336 1.54 -17.43 -1.37
C TRP A 336 2.65 -18.43 -1.03
N GLN A 337 3.20 -18.31 0.18
CA GLN A 337 4.33 -19.12 0.63
C GLN A 337 3.89 -20.50 1.15
N ILE A 338 2.65 -20.60 1.62
CA ILE A 338 2.15 -21.79 2.33
C ILE A 338 1.36 -22.72 1.43
N LEU A 339 0.62 -22.17 0.45
CA LEU A 339 -0.21 -23.01 -0.40
C LEU A 339 0.65 -24.05 -1.15
N PRO A 340 0.13 -25.26 -1.40
CA PRO A 340 0.82 -26.27 -2.20
C PRO A 340 1.17 -25.76 -3.60
N ASP A 341 1.99 -26.52 -4.33
CA ASP A 341 2.26 -26.24 -5.74
C ASP A 341 0.97 -26.19 -6.57
N ALA A 342 1.06 -25.53 -7.72
CA ALA A 342 -0.08 -25.29 -8.59
C ALA A 342 -0.75 -26.60 -9.04
N GLU A 343 -2.07 -26.65 -8.88
CA GLU A 343 -2.90 -27.79 -9.27
C GLU A 343 -3.06 -27.86 -10.79
N LEU A 344 -3.00 -29.07 -11.35
CA LEU A 344 -3.27 -29.31 -12.77
C LEU A 344 -4.77 -29.16 -13.05
N ARG A 345 -5.13 -28.24 -13.95
CA ARG A 345 -6.51 -27.94 -14.33
C ARG A 345 -6.60 -27.76 -15.84
N ALA A 346 -7.61 -28.37 -16.47
CA ALA A 346 -7.83 -28.28 -17.92
C ALA A 346 -8.09 -26.82 -18.38
N ASP A 347 -8.81 -26.04 -17.57
CA ASP A 347 -9.18 -24.66 -17.85
C ASP A 347 -8.10 -23.61 -17.53
N ALA A 348 -6.99 -24.00 -16.91
CA ALA A 348 -5.96 -23.05 -16.44
C ALA A 348 -5.44 -22.14 -17.57
N GLY A 349 -5.24 -22.69 -18.77
CA GLY A 349 -4.77 -21.93 -19.93
C GLY A 349 -5.73 -20.80 -20.32
N ARG A 350 -7.05 -21.06 -20.28
CA ARG A 350 -8.07 -20.04 -20.58
C ARG A 350 -8.11 -18.97 -19.49
N ASP A 351 -7.96 -19.34 -18.23
CA ASP A 351 -7.91 -18.38 -17.13
C ASP A 351 -6.66 -17.48 -17.21
N HIS A 352 -5.52 -18.05 -17.58
CA HIS A 352 -4.28 -17.31 -17.79
C HIS A 352 -4.41 -16.30 -18.93
N ILE A 353 -5.13 -16.65 -20.01
CA ILE A 353 -5.41 -15.78 -21.15
C ILE A 353 -6.37 -14.65 -20.76
N TRP A 354 -7.52 -14.96 -20.15
CA TRP A 354 -8.50 -13.92 -19.78
C TRP A 354 -7.98 -12.95 -18.73
N THR A 355 -7.23 -13.44 -17.74
CA THR A 355 -6.59 -12.57 -16.76
C THR A 355 -5.47 -11.73 -17.37
N ALA A 356 -4.77 -12.22 -18.40
CA ALA A 356 -3.80 -11.43 -19.16
C ALA A 356 -4.48 -10.34 -19.99
N TRP A 357 -5.57 -10.66 -20.70
CA TRP A 357 -6.36 -9.68 -21.43
C TRP A 357 -6.96 -8.62 -20.52
N ALA A 358 -7.46 -8.99 -19.34
CA ALA A 358 -7.98 -8.03 -18.36
C ALA A 358 -6.91 -6.99 -17.98
N VAL A 359 -5.70 -7.42 -17.62
CA VAL A 359 -4.60 -6.49 -17.32
C VAL A 359 -4.19 -5.68 -18.56
N GLY A 360 -4.02 -6.37 -19.70
CA GLY A 360 -3.54 -5.78 -20.94
C GLY A 360 -4.47 -4.74 -21.57
N LEU A 361 -5.79 -4.86 -21.37
CA LEU A 361 -6.79 -3.92 -21.88
C LEU A 361 -7.09 -2.78 -20.89
N VAL A 362 -7.02 -3.04 -19.58
CA VAL A 362 -7.25 -1.98 -18.58
C VAL A 362 -6.19 -0.89 -18.69
N VAL A 363 -4.92 -1.20 -18.97
CA VAL A 363 -3.87 -0.17 -19.07
C VAL A 363 -4.13 0.83 -20.21
N PRO A 364 -4.37 0.42 -21.48
CA PRO A 364 -4.80 1.35 -22.53
C PRO A 364 -6.08 2.11 -22.18
N GLN A 365 -7.05 1.49 -21.49
CA GLN A 365 -8.26 2.17 -21.06
C GLN A 365 -7.96 3.34 -20.09
N LEU A 366 -7.01 3.15 -19.18
CA LEU A 366 -6.54 4.21 -18.28
C LEU A 366 -5.85 5.34 -19.07
N VAL A 367 -5.07 5.02 -20.11
CA VAL A 367 -4.44 6.02 -20.98
C VAL A 367 -5.50 6.85 -21.70
N VAL A 368 -6.48 6.21 -22.33
CA VAL A 368 -7.54 6.93 -23.05
C VAL A 368 -8.43 7.72 -22.08
N GLY A 369 -8.69 7.20 -20.88
CA GLY A 369 -9.40 7.93 -19.82
C GLY A 369 -8.64 9.17 -19.35
N ALA A 370 -7.32 9.08 -19.18
CA ALA A 370 -6.47 10.21 -18.84
C ALA A 370 -6.37 11.22 -20.00
N LEU A 371 -6.36 10.76 -21.26
CA LEU A 371 -6.43 11.61 -22.45
C LEU A 371 -7.72 12.44 -22.45
N TYR A 372 -8.88 11.81 -22.20
CA TYR A 372 -10.13 12.54 -22.08
C TYR A 372 -10.10 13.56 -20.95
N ARG A 373 -9.56 13.17 -19.79
CA ARG A 373 -9.48 14.06 -18.62
C ARG A 373 -8.61 15.29 -18.84
N HIS A 374 -7.46 15.15 -19.51
CA HIS A 374 -6.51 16.26 -19.68
C HIS A 374 -6.72 17.05 -20.97
N PHE A 375 -7.26 16.43 -22.03
CA PHE A 375 -7.36 17.04 -23.36
C PHE A 375 -8.80 17.12 -23.88
N GLN A 376 -9.80 16.63 -23.13
CA GLN A 376 -11.20 16.56 -23.56
C GLN A 376 -11.41 15.79 -24.88
N GLY A 377 -10.47 14.88 -25.22
CA GLY A 377 -10.44 14.12 -26.46
C GLY A 377 -10.58 12.60 -26.24
N GLY A 378 -10.91 11.87 -27.30
CA GLY A 378 -10.91 10.40 -27.27
C GLY A 378 -12.08 9.74 -26.53
N LEU A 379 -13.17 10.47 -26.22
CA LEU A 379 -14.34 9.90 -25.52
C LEU A 379 -14.95 8.69 -26.25
N ALA A 380 -15.12 8.77 -27.57
CA ALA A 380 -15.64 7.65 -28.36
C ALA A 380 -14.73 6.40 -28.26
N ILE A 381 -13.41 6.61 -28.26
CA ILE A 381 -12.42 5.53 -28.07
C ILE A 381 -12.51 4.97 -26.66
N HIS A 382 -12.66 5.84 -25.64
CA HIS A 382 -12.80 5.44 -24.25
C HIS A 382 -14.04 4.55 -24.02
N LEU A 383 -15.18 4.95 -24.58
CA LEU A 383 -16.43 4.20 -24.47
C LEU A 383 -16.36 2.87 -25.24
N SER A 384 -15.78 2.87 -26.43
CA SER A 384 -15.63 1.65 -27.24
C SER A 384 -14.69 0.64 -26.59
N LEU A 385 -13.51 1.09 -26.13
CA LEU A 385 -12.55 0.23 -25.44
C LEU A 385 -13.08 -0.26 -24.08
N ALA A 386 -13.90 0.55 -23.39
CA ALA A 386 -14.56 0.13 -22.14
C ALA A 386 -15.39 -1.14 -22.30
N VAL A 387 -16.03 -1.35 -23.47
CA VAL A 387 -16.81 -2.58 -23.74
C VAL A 387 -15.90 -3.81 -23.75
N PHE A 388 -14.76 -3.74 -24.46
CA PHE A 388 -13.80 -4.85 -24.51
C PHE A 388 -13.16 -5.12 -23.14
N VAL A 389 -12.83 -4.06 -22.39
CA VAL A 389 -12.35 -4.16 -21.01
C VAL A 389 -13.39 -4.84 -20.13
N ALA A 390 -14.65 -4.40 -20.20
CA ALA A 390 -15.73 -4.97 -19.41
C ALA A 390 -15.88 -6.47 -19.71
N ILE A 391 -15.90 -6.88 -20.98
CA ILE A 391 -15.97 -8.29 -21.37
C ILE A 391 -14.81 -9.08 -20.76
N ALA A 392 -13.57 -8.66 -20.97
CA ALA A 392 -12.40 -9.39 -20.47
C ALA A 392 -12.40 -9.50 -18.93
N VAL A 393 -12.74 -8.42 -18.24
CA VAL A 393 -12.77 -8.35 -16.78
C VAL A 393 -13.94 -9.16 -16.19
N PHE A 394 -15.14 -9.08 -16.78
CA PHE A 394 -16.29 -9.90 -16.37
C PHE A 394 -16.00 -11.38 -16.59
N VAL A 395 -15.48 -11.77 -17.74
CA VAL A 395 -15.15 -13.18 -18.03
C VAL A 395 -14.10 -13.69 -17.04
N ALA A 396 -13.02 -12.94 -16.80
CA ALA A 396 -12.00 -13.30 -15.81
C ALA A 396 -12.61 -13.46 -14.40
N GLY A 397 -13.45 -12.50 -13.97
CA GLY A 397 -14.09 -12.52 -12.66
C GLY A 397 -15.08 -13.67 -12.48
N ILE A 398 -15.98 -13.87 -13.46
CA ILE A 398 -16.99 -14.95 -13.46
C ILE A 398 -16.34 -16.32 -13.46
N ARG A 399 -15.32 -16.53 -14.30
CA ARG A 399 -14.55 -17.79 -14.27
C ARG A 399 -13.89 -18.00 -12.91
N GLY A 400 -13.37 -16.93 -12.30
CA GLY A 400 -12.75 -16.97 -10.99
C GLY A 400 -13.63 -17.51 -9.86
N PHE A 401 -14.90 -17.07 -9.78
CA PHE A 401 -15.82 -17.54 -8.74
C PHE A 401 -16.71 -18.71 -9.17
N GLY A 402 -16.89 -18.94 -10.47
CA GLY A 402 -17.78 -19.96 -11.02
C GLY A 402 -17.11 -21.31 -11.28
N LEU A 403 -15.84 -21.32 -11.68
CA LEU A 403 -15.10 -22.55 -12.04
C LEU A 403 -14.16 -23.05 -10.94
N HIS A 404 -13.89 -22.21 -9.93
CA HIS A 404 -12.92 -22.51 -8.87
C HIS A 404 -13.50 -22.36 -7.46
N PRO A 405 -14.67 -22.96 -7.14
CA PRO A 405 -15.29 -22.85 -5.83
C PRO A 405 -14.39 -23.39 -4.70
N GLU A 406 -13.54 -24.37 -5.02
CA GLU A 406 -12.55 -24.97 -4.10
C GLU A 406 -11.41 -24.02 -3.71
N SER A 407 -11.27 -22.87 -4.39
CA SER A 407 -10.31 -21.83 -4.03
C SER A 407 -11.02 -20.60 -3.49
N PRO A 408 -11.22 -20.50 -2.15
CA PRO A 408 -11.93 -19.37 -1.54
C PRO A 408 -11.29 -18.01 -1.85
N LEU A 409 -9.97 -17.96 -1.96
CA LEU A 409 -9.23 -16.74 -2.30
C LEU A 409 -9.55 -16.30 -3.72
N TYR A 410 -9.42 -17.19 -4.70
CA TYR A 410 -9.65 -16.88 -6.11
C TYR A 410 -11.12 -16.53 -6.36
N THR A 411 -12.04 -17.24 -5.71
CA THR A 411 -13.48 -16.95 -5.71
C THR A 411 -13.78 -15.54 -5.18
N LYS A 412 -13.18 -15.15 -4.04
CA LYS A 412 -13.36 -13.80 -3.47
C LYS A 412 -12.84 -12.72 -4.41
N LEU A 413 -11.68 -12.94 -5.03
CA LEU A 413 -11.11 -12.00 -6.01
C LEU A 413 -12.00 -11.88 -7.26
N GLY A 414 -12.53 -12.99 -7.76
CA GLY A 414 -13.46 -13.00 -8.89
C GLY A 414 -14.74 -12.20 -8.61
N LYS A 415 -15.37 -12.43 -7.44
CA LYS A 415 -16.55 -11.66 -7.01
C LYS A 415 -16.24 -10.17 -6.87
N LEU A 416 -15.12 -9.84 -6.21
CA LEU A 416 -14.68 -8.46 -6.04
C LEU A 416 -14.44 -7.78 -7.39
N LEU A 417 -13.81 -8.47 -8.34
CA LEU A 417 -13.54 -7.93 -9.67
C LEU A 417 -14.83 -7.62 -10.43
N VAL A 418 -15.82 -8.51 -10.38
CA VAL A 418 -17.16 -8.29 -10.98
C VAL A 418 -17.88 -7.12 -10.33
N THR A 419 -17.84 -7.00 -9.00
CA THR A 419 -18.42 -5.84 -8.31
C THR A 419 -17.73 -4.54 -8.72
N LEU A 420 -16.40 -4.53 -8.79
CA LEU A 420 -15.62 -3.33 -9.14
C LEU A 420 -15.85 -2.89 -10.59
N ILE A 421 -15.88 -3.80 -11.56
CA ILE A 421 -16.15 -3.42 -12.96
C ILE A 421 -17.59 -2.91 -13.15
N SER A 422 -18.55 -3.49 -12.43
CA SER A 422 -19.94 -3.00 -12.42
C SER A 422 -20.01 -1.58 -11.86
N LEU A 423 -19.34 -1.35 -10.72
CA LEU A 423 -19.23 -0.03 -10.12
C LEU A 423 -18.49 0.96 -11.04
N GLN A 424 -17.43 0.53 -11.73
CA GLN A 424 -16.66 1.37 -12.65
C GLN A 424 -17.52 1.88 -13.80
N ILE A 425 -18.39 1.03 -14.36
CA ILE A 425 -19.32 1.40 -15.43
C ILE A 425 -20.34 2.42 -14.91
N LEU A 426 -20.96 2.16 -13.75
CA LEU A 426 -21.91 3.08 -13.11
C LEU A 426 -21.27 4.46 -12.84
N LEU A 427 -20.06 4.46 -12.28
CA LEU A 427 -19.29 5.68 -12.04
C LEU A 427 -18.87 6.36 -13.35
N GLY A 428 -18.64 5.61 -14.43
CA GLY A 428 -18.30 6.17 -15.73
C GLY A 428 -19.45 6.94 -16.35
N PHE A 429 -20.67 6.38 -16.30
CA PHE A 429 -21.88 7.11 -16.68
C PHE A 429 -22.11 8.32 -15.77
N GLY A 430 -21.97 8.15 -14.45
CA GLY A 430 -22.09 9.25 -13.50
C GLY A 430 -21.11 10.40 -13.76
N ALA A 431 -19.84 10.08 -14.04
CA ALA A 431 -18.81 11.06 -14.36
C ALA A 431 -19.14 11.79 -15.67
N LEU A 432 -19.57 11.07 -16.71
CA LEU A 432 -19.97 11.67 -17.98
C LEU A 432 -21.15 12.66 -17.78
N THR A 433 -22.17 12.26 -17.03
CA THR A 433 -23.32 13.12 -16.72
C THR A 433 -22.89 14.37 -15.97
N VAL A 434 -22.15 14.21 -14.88
CA VAL A 434 -21.79 15.31 -13.99
C VAL A 434 -20.84 16.30 -14.65
N VAL A 435 -19.84 15.82 -15.41
CA VAL A 435 -18.91 16.68 -16.15
C VAL A 435 -19.66 17.45 -17.25
N THR A 436 -20.62 16.81 -17.93
CA THR A 436 -21.41 17.47 -18.98
C THR A 436 -22.31 18.57 -18.39
N LEU A 437 -22.96 18.31 -17.26
CA LEU A 437 -23.80 19.29 -16.57
C LEU A 437 -23.00 20.46 -15.98
N SER A 438 -21.78 20.19 -15.54
CA SER A 438 -20.93 21.19 -14.85
C SER A 438 -19.96 21.91 -15.79
N ARG A 439 -20.06 21.68 -17.12
CA ARG A 439 -19.10 22.18 -18.12
C ARG A 439 -18.92 23.71 -18.11
N ASN A 440 -19.97 24.44 -17.75
CA ASN A 440 -19.97 25.91 -17.70
C ASN A 440 -19.91 26.46 -16.26
N ALA A 441 -19.72 25.60 -15.25
CA ALA A 441 -19.60 26.05 -13.87
C ALA A 441 -18.26 26.78 -13.67
N PRO A 442 -18.23 27.93 -12.94
CA PRO A 442 -16.98 28.64 -12.65
C PRO A 442 -15.96 27.78 -11.89
N GLU A 443 -16.44 26.89 -11.03
CA GLU A 443 -15.63 25.91 -10.30
C GLU A 443 -16.29 24.53 -10.32
N PRO A 444 -15.49 23.44 -10.34
CA PRO A 444 -16.03 22.08 -10.27
C PRO A 444 -16.76 21.84 -8.93
N PRO A 445 -18.08 21.55 -8.97
CA PRO A 445 -18.84 21.28 -7.76
C PRO A 445 -18.33 20.02 -7.06
N ILE A 446 -18.59 19.90 -5.76
CA ILE A 446 -18.01 18.82 -4.96
C ILE A 446 -18.40 17.42 -5.43
N TYR A 447 -19.61 17.25 -5.98
CA TYR A 447 -20.07 15.96 -6.50
C TYR A 447 -19.32 15.55 -7.78
N ASP A 448 -18.91 16.50 -8.63
CA ASP A 448 -18.04 16.23 -9.78
C ASP A 448 -16.68 15.70 -9.32
N VAL A 449 -16.12 16.37 -8.33
CA VAL A 449 -14.84 15.97 -7.75
C VAL A 449 -14.92 14.58 -7.13
N ILE A 450 -15.99 14.27 -6.39
CA ILE A 450 -16.18 12.96 -5.78
C ILE A 450 -16.35 11.88 -6.85
N VAL A 451 -17.25 12.06 -7.81
CA VAL A 451 -17.57 11.04 -8.83
C VAL A 451 -16.38 10.80 -9.77
N ALA A 452 -15.72 11.87 -10.25
CA ALA A 452 -14.57 11.74 -11.13
C ALA A 452 -13.35 11.12 -10.41
N THR A 453 -13.15 11.43 -9.12
CA THR A 453 -12.10 10.80 -8.31
C THR A 453 -12.43 9.34 -8.02
N ALA A 454 -13.70 9.03 -7.68
CA ALA A 454 -14.15 7.66 -7.44
C ALA A 454 -14.02 6.79 -8.68
N HIS A 455 -14.38 7.30 -9.86
CA HIS A 455 -14.21 6.61 -11.14
C HIS A 455 -12.73 6.32 -11.44
N GLN A 456 -11.84 7.28 -11.17
CA GLN A 456 -10.40 7.09 -11.35
C GLN A 456 -9.83 6.06 -10.36
N ALA A 457 -10.13 6.18 -9.07
CA ALA A 457 -9.63 5.29 -8.03
C ALA A 457 -10.17 3.85 -8.19
N THR A 458 -11.44 3.72 -8.60
CA THR A 458 -12.04 2.41 -8.91
C THR A 458 -11.38 1.79 -10.14
N GLY A 459 -11.06 2.57 -11.18
CA GLY A 459 -10.28 2.10 -12.34
C GLY A 459 -8.90 1.54 -11.95
N ALA A 460 -8.18 2.25 -11.07
CA ALA A 460 -6.91 1.77 -10.52
C ALA A 460 -7.08 0.47 -9.71
N THR A 461 -8.20 0.35 -8.98
CA THR A 461 -8.52 -0.85 -8.19
C THR A 461 -8.91 -2.03 -9.08
N VAL A 462 -9.62 -1.80 -10.19
CA VAL A 462 -9.90 -2.82 -11.21
C VAL A 462 -8.58 -3.35 -11.80
N LEU A 463 -7.62 -2.47 -12.12
CA LEU A 463 -6.30 -2.90 -12.55
C LEU A 463 -5.62 -3.78 -11.50
N ALA A 464 -5.58 -3.31 -10.24
CA ALA A 464 -4.94 -4.03 -9.15
C ALA A 464 -5.55 -5.42 -8.89
N VAL A 465 -6.89 -5.54 -8.89
CA VAL A 465 -7.56 -6.83 -8.68
C VAL A 465 -7.43 -7.73 -9.92
N SER A 466 -7.39 -7.17 -11.13
CA SER A 466 -7.05 -7.92 -12.35
C SER A 466 -5.63 -8.48 -12.28
N THR A 467 -4.67 -7.70 -11.78
CA THR A 467 -3.30 -8.15 -11.51
C THR A 467 -3.27 -9.24 -10.45
N LEU A 468 -4.06 -9.15 -9.37
CA LEU A 468 -4.19 -10.22 -8.37
C LEU A 468 -4.71 -11.50 -9.02
N MET A 469 -5.78 -11.42 -9.80
CA MET A 469 -6.32 -12.57 -10.54
C MET A 469 -5.26 -13.18 -11.48
N PHE A 470 -4.46 -12.35 -12.16
CA PHE A 470 -3.38 -12.77 -13.06
C PHE A 470 -2.26 -13.52 -12.34
N VAL A 471 -1.78 -13.01 -11.19
CA VAL A 471 -0.68 -13.66 -10.45
C VAL A 471 -1.16 -14.91 -9.70
N TRP A 472 -2.38 -14.88 -9.13
CA TRP A 472 -2.93 -16.01 -8.41
C TRP A 472 -3.34 -17.15 -9.33
N SER A 473 -3.86 -16.88 -10.53
CA SER A 473 -4.18 -17.96 -11.49
C SER A 473 -2.94 -18.77 -11.88
N ARG A 474 -1.78 -18.10 -12.03
CA ARG A 474 -0.49 -18.76 -12.32
C ARG A 474 0.12 -19.45 -11.11
N ARG A 475 -0.17 -18.96 -9.91
CA ARG A 475 0.30 -19.57 -8.65
C ARG A 475 -0.49 -20.81 -8.27
N LEU A 476 -1.79 -20.80 -8.52
CA LEU A 476 -2.72 -21.84 -8.09
C LEU A 476 -2.94 -22.91 -9.14
N PHE A 477 -2.84 -22.57 -10.43
CA PHE A 477 -3.25 -23.48 -11.50
C PHE A 477 -2.18 -23.62 -12.59
N ARG A 478 -1.91 -24.86 -12.99
CA ARG A 478 -1.11 -25.25 -14.16
C ARG A 478 -1.99 -25.97 -15.16
N ARG A 479 -1.66 -25.85 -16.45
CA ARG A 479 -2.37 -26.58 -17.51
C ARG A 479 -2.11 -28.08 -17.32
N ALA A 480 -3.20 -28.85 -17.21
CA ALA A 480 -3.17 -30.31 -17.19
C ALA A 480 -2.68 -30.90 -18.51
#